data_AF-A0A432S990-F1
#
_entry.id   AF-A0A432S990-F1
#
_cell.length_a   1.000
_cell.length_b   1.000
_cell.length_c   1.000
_cell.angle_alpha   90.00
_cell.angle_beta   90.00
_cell.angle_gamma   90.00
#
_symmetry.space_group_name_H-M   'P 1'
#
loop_
_entity.id
_entity.type
_entity.pdbx_description
1 polymer ?
#
loop_
_entity_poly.entity_id
_entity_poly.type
_entity_poly.pdbx_seq_one_letter_code
_entity_poly.pdbx_strand_id
1 'polypeptide(L)'
;VALGIALGAYRIISGDPIHYYIITGYAVVIILTFLAPKYIVPIAYDSGGVTTSTVTVPLVAALGLGLATNIEGRSPLIDGFGLIAFASLFPMITVLGYGIISHLSQPKEQT
;
A
#
# COMPACT_ATOMS: atom_id res chain seq x y z
N VAL A 1 7.30 1.06 0.88
CA VAL A 1 7.18 -0.04 -0.13
C VAL A 1 7.53 -1.40 0.45
N ALA A 2 8.76 -1.63 0.96
CA ALA A 2 9.19 -2.95 1.46
C ALA A 2 8.24 -3.60 2.48
N LEU A 3 7.69 -2.83 3.43
CA LEU A 3 6.70 -3.34 4.39
C LEU A 3 5.41 -3.86 3.72
N GLY A 4 4.93 -3.17 2.69
CA GLY A 4 3.76 -3.61 1.92
C GLY A 4 4.05 -4.90 1.15
N ILE A 5 5.23 -5.00 0.53
CA ILE A 5 5.66 -6.23 -0.16
C ILE A 5 5.80 -7.38 0.84
N ALA A 6 6.40 -7.14 2.01
CA ALA A 6 6.56 -8.15 3.05
C ALA A 6 5.20 -8.66 3.57
N LEU A 7 4.25 -7.75 3.85
CA LEU A 7 2.90 -8.13 4.26
C LEU A 7 2.16 -8.90 3.17
N GLY A 8 2.26 -8.46 1.91
CA GLY A 8 1.65 -9.15 0.78
C GLY A 8 2.23 -10.55 0.56
N ALA A 9 3.56 -10.69 0.64
CA ALA A 9 4.23 -11.99 0.57
C ALA A 9 3.83 -12.92 1.72
N TYR A 10 3.81 -12.41 2.95
CA TYR A 10 3.31 -13.14 4.12
C TYR A 10 1.87 -13.63 3.91
N ARG A 11 1.00 -12.78 3.36
CA ARG A 11 -0.39 -13.13 3.06
C ARG A 11 -0.50 -14.21 1.98
N ILE A 12 0.34 -14.18 0.95
CA ILE A 12 0.36 -15.24 -0.09
C ILE A 12 0.70 -16.60 0.54
N ILE A 13 1.65 -16.61 1.49
CA ILE A 13 2.08 -17.83 2.19
C ILE A 13 1.01 -18.31 3.18
N SER A 14 0.47 -17.40 3.99
CA SER A 14 -0.53 -17.72 5.03
C SER A 14 -1.88 -18.10 4.44
N GLY A 15 -2.19 -17.54 3.27
CA GLY A 15 -3.28 -17.99 2.44
C GLY A 15 -4.62 -17.32 2.68
N ASP A 16 -4.63 -16.26 3.49
CA ASP A 16 -5.82 -15.50 3.82
C ASP A 16 -6.43 -14.83 2.58
N PRO A 17 -7.75 -14.57 2.55
CA PRO A 17 -8.38 -13.89 1.41
C PRO A 17 -7.89 -12.45 1.24
N ILE A 18 -7.45 -12.09 0.03
CA ILE A 18 -6.86 -10.77 -0.26
C ILE A 18 -7.81 -9.60 0.03
N HIS A 19 -9.11 -9.78 -0.18
CA HIS A 19 -10.09 -8.70 -0.08
C HIS A 19 -10.15 -8.10 1.33
N TYR A 20 -9.95 -8.90 2.38
CA TYR A 20 -9.93 -8.37 3.76
C TYR A 20 -8.81 -7.34 3.95
N TYR A 21 -7.63 -7.60 3.39
CA TYR A 21 -6.49 -6.69 3.49
C TYR A 21 -6.69 -5.43 2.67
N ILE A 22 -7.20 -5.56 1.44
CA ILE A 22 -7.42 -4.42 0.55
C ILE A 22 -8.53 -3.51 1.10
N ILE A 23 -9.65 -4.09 1.54
CA ILE A 23 -10.75 -3.34 2.16
C ILE A 23 -10.25 -2.63 3.42
N THR A 24 -9.53 -3.32 4.31
CA THR A 24 -8.99 -2.72 5.53
C THR A 24 -7.98 -1.61 5.22
N GLY A 25 -7.07 -1.84 4.27
CA GLY A 25 -6.08 -0.86 3.85
C GLY A 25 -6.72 0.40 3.28
N TYR A 26 -7.73 0.27 2.42
CA TYR A 26 -8.46 1.43 1.89
C TYR A 26 -9.33 2.11 2.94
N ALA A 27 -9.94 1.37 3.86
CA ALA A 27 -10.67 1.97 4.99
C ALA A 27 -9.73 2.86 5.82
N VAL A 28 -8.50 2.40 6.10
CA VAL A 28 -7.47 3.20 6.76
C VAL A 28 -7.11 4.45 5.94
N VAL A 29 -6.88 4.30 4.63
CA VAL A 29 -6.57 5.45 3.74
C VAL A 29 -7.69 6.48 3.76
N ILE A 30 -8.96 6.05 3.67
CA ILE A 30 -10.13 6.94 3.70
C ILE A 30 -10.19 7.70 5.03
N ILE A 31 -10.06 6.99 6.15
CA ILE A 31 -10.05 7.61 7.48
C ILE A 31 -8.92 8.64 7.59
N LEU A 32 -7.70 8.26 7.21
CA LEU A 32 -6.54 9.15 7.25
C LEU A 32 -6.72 10.36 6.32
N THR A 33 -7.40 10.20 5.18
CA THR A 33 -7.68 11.29 4.24
C THR A 33 -8.59 12.35 4.86
N PHE A 34 -9.57 11.96 5.67
CA PHE A 34 -10.42 12.92 6.40
C PHE A 34 -9.66 13.66 7.51
N LEU A 35 -8.66 13.01 8.10
CA LEU A 35 -7.83 13.58 9.18
C LEU A 35 -6.64 14.41 8.67
N ALA A 36 -6.20 14.16 7.44
CA ALA A 36 -4.99 14.76 6.88
C ALA A 36 -5.20 16.21 6.41
N PRO A 37 -4.16 17.07 6.51
CA PRO A 37 -4.18 18.39 5.90
C PRO A 37 -4.39 18.30 4.38
N LYS A 38 -5.17 19.22 3.81
CA LYS A 38 -5.55 19.18 2.39
C LYS A 38 -4.36 19.17 1.42
N TYR A 39 -3.23 19.77 1.79
CA TYR A 39 -2.05 19.84 0.91
C TYR A 39 -1.33 18.49 0.75
N ILE A 40 -1.40 17.58 1.73
CA ILE A 40 -0.67 16.31 1.67
C ILE A 40 -1.47 15.21 0.98
N VAL A 41 -2.80 15.33 0.91
CA VAL A 41 -3.68 14.33 0.30
C VAL A 41 -3.28 14.04 -1.15
N PRO A 42 -3.12 15.03 -2.06
CA PRO A 42 -2.71 14.76 -3.43
C PRO A 42 -1.33 14.07 -3.52
N ILE A 43 -0.39 14.50 -2.68
CA ILE A 43 0.97 13.92 -2.62
C ILE A 43 0.91 12.45 -2.16
N ALA A 44 0.05 12.13 -1.19
CA ALA A 44 -0.12 10.77 -0.73
C ALA A 44 -0.68 9.87 -1.81
N TYR A 45 -1.71 10.32 -2.55
CA TYR A 45 -2.30 9.53 -3.63
C TYR A 45 -1.36 9.37 -4.83
N ASP A 46 -0.55 10.38 -5.13
CA ASP A 46 0.51 10.30 -6.15
C ASP A 46 1.68 9.40 -5.72
N SER A 47 2.00 9.37 -4.42
CA SER A 47 3.04 8.49 -3.88
C SER A 47 2.72 7.00 -4.02
N GLY A 48 1.43 6.65 -4.06
CA GLY A 48 0.96 5.32 -4.43
C GLY A 48 1.26 4.96 -5.89
N GLY A 49 1.48 5.95 -6.76
CA GLY A 49 1.92 5.79 -8.15
C GLY A 49 3.41 5.44 -8.31
N VAL A 50 4.24 5.54 -7.26
CA VAL A 50 5.65 5.10 -7.32
C VAL A 50 5.75 3.62 -7.67
N THR A 51 4.73 2.84 -7.29
CA THR A 51 4.64 1.42 -7.62
C THR A 51 4.03 1.14 -9.00
N THR A 52 3.58 2.16 -9.73
CA THR A 52 3.22 2.08 -11.16
C THR A 52 4.40 2.40 -12.09
N SER A 53 5.61 2.54 -11.56
CA SER A 53 6.80 2.80 -12.38
C SER A 53 7.11 1.62 -13.32
N THR A 54 7.69 1.94 -14.47
CA THR A 54 8.09 0.97 -15.51
C THR A 54 9.04 -0.12 -14.99
N VAL A 55 9.73 0.13 -13.88
CA VAL A 55 10.66 -0.81 -13.24
C VAL A 55 10.00 -1.57 -12.09
N THR A 56 9.23 -0.89 -11.24
CA THR A 56 8.70 -1.50 -10.00
C THR A 56 7.52 -2.43 -10.27
N VAL A 57 6.63 -2.11 -11.22
CA VAL A 57 5.48 -2.98 -11.53
C VAL A 57 5.93 -4.37 -11.98
N PRO A 58 6.80 -4.51 -13.00
CA PRO A 58 7.18 -5.85 -13.48
C PRO A 58 7.94 -6.64 -12.42
N LEU A 59 8.77 -5.98 -11.62
CA LEU A 59 9.53 -6.62 -10.54
C LEU A 59 8.61 -7.18 -9.44
N VAL A 60 7.65 -6.37 -8.97
CA VAL A 60 6.69 -6.78 -7.94
C VAL A 60 5.74 -7.85 -8.48
N ALA A 61 5.28 -7.71 -9.73
CA ALA A 61 4.45 -8.71 -10.39
C ALA A 61 5.20 -10.05 -10.55
N ALA A 62 6.46 -10.03 -11.00
CA ALA A 62 7.28 -11.22 -11.15
C ALA A 62 7.50 -11.92 -9.79
N LEU A 63 7.77 -11.15 -8.73
CA LEU A 63 7.88 -11.68 -7.37
C LEU A 63 6.58 -12.33 -6.90
N GLY A 64 5.45 -11.63 -7.03
CA GLY A 64 4.14 -12.14 -6.61
C GLY A 64 3.74 -13.39 -7.40
N LEU A 65 3.93 -13.36 -8.72
CA LEU A 65 3.66 -14.49 -9.60
C LEU A 65 4.53 -15.69 -9.24
N GLY A 66 5.83 -15.48 -9.03
CA GLY A 66 6.76 -16.53 -8.63
C GLY A 66 6.40 -17.17 -7.29
N LEU A 67 5.95 -16.37 -6.31
CA LEU A 67 5.47 -16.92 -5.03
C LEU A 67 4.16 -17.71 -5.22
N ALA A 68 3.20 -17.16 -5.94
CA ALA A 68 1.88 -17.78 -6.11
C ALA A 68 1.89 -19.04 -7.00
N THR A 69 2.83 -19.18 -7.94
CA THR A 69 2.96 -20.40 -8.76
C THR A 69 3.61 -21.56 -8.03
N ASN A 70 4.41 -21.29 -6.99
CA ASN A 70 5.13 -22.31 -6.23
C ASN A 70 4.39 -22.77 -4.95
N ILE A 71 3.19 -22.25 -4.69
CA ILE A 71 2.38 -22.58 -3.52
C ILE A 71 1.05 -23.17 -3.99
N GLU A 72 0.77 -24.42 -3.60
CA GLU A 72 -0.48 -25.08 -3.96
C GLU A 72 -1.70 -24.33 -3.44
N GLY A 73 -2.77 -24.30 -4.25
CA GLY A 73 -4.02 -23.62 -3.92
C GLY A 73 -3.99 -22.10 -4.04
N ARG A 74 -2.89 -21.50 -4.52
CA ARG A 74 -2.81 -20.07 -4.84
C ARG A 74 -3.16 -19.80 -6.29
N SER A 75 -3.74 -18.63 -6.53
CA SER A 75 -4.02 -18.13 -7.87
C SER A 75 -2.92 -17.16 -8.27
N PRO A 76 -2.07 -17.49 -9.27
CA PRO A 76 -1.06 -16.56 -9.76
C PRO A 76 -1.64 -15.22 -10.23
N LEU A 77 -2.87 -15.24 -10.73
CA LEU A 77 -3.57 -14.04 -11.17
C LEU A 77 -4.02 -13.17 -9.99
N ILE A 78 -4.74 -13.73 -9.02
CA ILE A 78 -5.29 -12.94 -7.90
C ILE A 78 -4.22 -12.62 -6.87
N ASP A 79 -3.46 -13.64 -6.45
CA ASP A 79 -2.47 -13.52 -5.38
C ASP A 79 -1.19 -12.86 -5.88
N GLY A 80 -0.76 -13.19 -7.10
CA GLY A 80 0.46 -12.65 -7.70
C GLY A 80 0.35 -11.17 -8.06
N PHE A 81 -0.62 -10.79 -8.91
CA PHE A 81 -0.84 -9.37 -9.22
C PHE A 81 -1.35 -8.58 -8.02
N GLY A 82 -2.06 -9.23 -7.09
CA GLY A 82 -2.52 -8.62 -5.84
C GLY A 82 -1.39 -8.01 -4.99
N LEU A 83 -0.15 -8.50 -5.13
CA LEU A 83 1.01 -7.94 -4.45
C LEU A 83 1.28 -6.46 -4.80
N ILE A 84 0.91 -6.04 -6.01
CA ILE A 84 1.04 -4.64 -6.47
C ILE A 84 0.16 -3.72 -5.62
N ALA A 85 -1.04 -4.17 -5.24
CA ALA A 85 -1.94 -3.37 -4.43
C ALA A 85 -1.35 -3.09 -3.03
N PHE A 86 -0.72 -4.08 -2.40
CA PHE A 86 -0.01 -3.90 -1.13
C PHE A 86 1.18 -2.95 -1.25
N ALA A 87 1.94 -3.06 -2.35
CA ALA A 87 3.07 -2.19 -2.61
C ALA A 87 2.63 -0.71 -2.72
N SER A 88 1.43 -0.46 -3.26
CA SER A 88 0.86 0.87 -3.52
C SER A 88 0.16 1.49 -2.30
N LEU A 89 -0.56 0.68 -1.50
CA LEU A 89 -1.30 1.17 -0.33
C LEU A 89 -0.41 1.72 0.77
N PHE A 90 0.71 1.06 1.05
CA PHE A 90 1.58 1.44 2.16
C PHE A 90 2.21 2.84 2.01
N PRO A 91 2.78 3.23 0.85
CA PRO A 91 3.21 4.60 0.62
C PRO A 91 2.13 5.65 0.90
N MET A 92 0.89 5.43 0.44
CA MET A 92 -0.22 6.35 0.69
C MET A 92 -0.48 6.52 2.19
N ILE A 93 -0.56 5.40 2.93
CA ILE A 93 -0.78 5.40 4.38
C ILE A 93 0.37 6.13 5.10
N THR A 94 1.62 5.85 4.72
CA THR A 94 2.80 6.49 5.31
C THR A 94 2.81 8.00 5.07
N VAL A 95 2.51 8.47 3.86
CA VAL A 95 2.52 9.90 3.52
C VAL A 95 1.36 10.64 4.22
N LEU A 96 0.16 10.06 4.26
CA LEU A 96 -0.96 10.64 5.03
C LEU A 96 -0.63 10.72 6.52
N GLY A 97 -0.10 9.64 7.10
CA GLY A 97 0.30 9.59 8.50
C GLY A 97 1.39 10.61 8.82
N TYR A 98 2.41 10.74 7.95
CA TYR A 98 3.44 11.76 8.07
C TYR A 98 2.85 13.17 8.06
N GLY A 99 1.92 13.47 7.15
CA GLY A 99 1.29 14.78 7.08
C GLY A 99 0.47 15.14 8.31
N ILE A 100 -0.26 14.18 8.87
CA ILE A 100 -1.01 14.36 10.11
C ILE A 100 -0.04 14.65 11.27
N ILE A 101 1.00 13.83 11.45
CA ILE A 101 1.98 14.00 12.54
C ILE A 101 2.71 15.34 12.40
N SER A 102 3.12 15.69 11.18
CA SER A 102 3.81 16.94 10.90
C SER A 102 2.93 18.15 11.22
N HIS A 103 1.65 18.12 10.81
CA HIS A 103 0.71 19.20 11.09
C HIS A 103 0.41 19.37 12.58
N LEU A 104 0.26 18.27 13.32
CA LEU A 104 0.07 18.31 14.77
C LEU A 104 1.31 18.81 15.53
N SER A 105 2.50 18.66 14.96
CA SER A 105 3.77 19.07 15.57
C SER A 105 4.13 20.53 15.30
N GLN A 106 3.36 21.26 14.50
CA GLN A 106 3.63 22.67 14.20
C GLN A 106 3.24 23.55 15.41
N PRO A 107 4.15 24.39 15.93
CA PRO A 107 3.80 25.43 16.90
C PRO A 107 2.74 26.37 16.30
N LYS A 108 1.74 26.75 17.09
CA LYS A 108 0.54 27.54 16.70
C LYS A 108 0.80 28.97 16.17
N GLU A 109 2.00 29.30 15.71
CA GLU A 109 2.40 30.68 15.37
C GLU A 109 2.11 31.10 13.91
N GLN A 110 1.43 30.25 13.11
CA GLN A 110 1.19 30.53 11.68
C GLN A 110 -0.26 30.26 11.21
N THR A 111 -1.27 30.47 12.06
CA THR A 111 -2.69 30.52 11.63
C THR A 111 -3.25 31.92 11.66
#